data_AF-A0A210PFQ3-F1
#
_entry.id   AF-A0A210PFQ3-F1
#
_cell.length_a   1.000
_cell.length_b   1.000
_cell.length_c   1.000
_cell.angle_alpha   90.00
_cell.angle_beta   90.00
_cell.angle_gamma   90.00
#
_symmetry.space_group_name_H-M   'P 1'
#
loop_
_entity.id
_entity.type
_entity.pdbx_description
1 polymer ?
#
loop_
_entity_poly.entity_id
_entity_poly.type
_entity_poly.pdbx_seq_one_letter_code
_entity_poly.pdbx_strand_id
1 'polypeptide(L)'
;MKVFVYGTLQRGQPNFQLFDDTKDGCYKSLGVGMTTKKYPLVIASKFNIPFMLPVEGTGNKIKGEVYEVDDRMLEVLDELERHPTFYRREMIPVTSEDGSTVDCGCYLLFNFREDLLKLPFYDTYDSNGSHDLPYVPSSSRDVGKNYNLISSVKNVD
;
A
#
# COMPACT_ATOMS: atom_id res chain seq x y z
N MET A 1 5.81 -15.47 6.32
CA MET A 1 4.72 -15.18 5.35
C MET A 1 5.27 -14.44 4.13
N LYS A 2 4.57 -14.40 2.99
CA LYS A 2 4.90 -13.47 1.88
C LYS A 2 3.99 -12.24 1.92
N VAL A 3 4.54 -11.06 1.71
CA VAL A 3 3.83 -9.78 1.67
C VAL A 3 4.11 -9.10 0.34
N PHE A 4 3.07 -8.51 -0.25
CA PHE A 4 3.16 -7.69 -1.46
C PHE A 4 2.97 -6.22 -1.09
N VAL A 5 3.96 -5.39 -1.43
CA VAL A 5 3.94 -3.95 -1.20
C VAL A 5 3.89 -3.20 -2.54
N TYR A 6 3.04 -2.18 -2.62
CA TYR A 6 2.71 -1.46 -3.85
C TYR A 6 2.77 0.06 -3.72
N GLY A 7 3.21 0.56 -2.58
CA GLY A 7 3.14 1.97 -2.21
C GLY A 7 4.39 2.45 -1.50
N THR A 8 4.23 3.26 -0.46
CA THR A 8 5.35 3.97 0.18
C THR A 8 6.41 3.09 0.84
N LEU A 9 6.12 1.80 1.05
CA LEU A 9 7.05 0.82 1.62
C LEU A 9 7.93 0.12 0.56
N GLN A 10 7.73 0.39 -0.73
CA GLN A 10 8.61 -0.13 -1.77
C GLN A 10 10.02 0.48 -1.68
N ARG A 11 11.03 -0.23 -2.17
CA ARG A 11 12.41 0.25 -2.21
C ARG A 11 12.48 1.57 -3.01
N GLY A 12 13.16 2.57 -2.43
CA GLY A 12 13.26 3.91 -3.02
C GLY A 12 12.06 4.83 -2.74
N GLN A 13 11.00 4.33 -2.07
CA GLN A 13 9.86 5.14 -1.67
C GLN A 13 10.01 5.70 -0.23
N PRO A 14 9.26 6.75 0.14
CA PRO A 14 9.54 7.55 1.33
C PRO A 14 9.51 6.81 2.68
N ASN A 15 8.76 5.71 2.77
CA ASN A 15 8.61 4.97 4.02
C ASN A 15 9.43 3.65 4.02
N PHE A 16 10.28 3.40 3.02
CA PHE A 16 11.12 2.18 2.98
C PHE A 16 11.98 2.02 4.23
N GLN A 17 12.48 3.13 4.80
CA GLN A 17 13.27 3.07 6.04
C GLN A 17 12.48 2.52 7.23
N LEU A 18 11.16 2.70 7.29
CA LEU A 18 10.32 2.11 8.35
C LEU A 18 10.16 0.60 8.16
N PHE A 19 10.20 0.13 6.92
CA PHE A 19 10.25 -1.29 6.59
C PHE A 19 11.62 -1.90 6.93
N ASP A 20 12.70 -1.11 6.86
CA ASP A 20 14.08 -1.58 7.08
C ASP A 20 14.54 -1.47 8.55
N ASP A 21 14.03 -0.50 9.32
CA ASP A 21 14.38 -0.23 10.73
C ASP A 21 13.55 -1.06 11.73
N THR A 22 13.00 -2.21 11.32
CA THR A 22 12.23 -3.05 12.23
C THR A 22 13.18 -3.82 13.13
N LYS A 23 13.54 -3.20 14.27
CA LYS A 23 14.61 -3.63 15.19
C LYS A 23 14.57 -5.08 15.67
N ASP A 24 13.49 -5.83 15.43
CA ASP A 24 13.33 -7.24 15.81
C ASP A 24 12.83 -8.18 14.69
N GLY A 25 12.55 -7.67 13.48
CA GLY A 25 11.93 -8.45 12.40
C GLY A 25 12.87 -8.74 11.23
N CYS A 26 12.75 -9.91 10.61
CA CYS A 26 13.52 -10.27 9.42
C CYS A 26 12.66 -10.20 8.15
N TYR A 27 13.28 -9.75 7.05
CA TYR A 27 12.69 -9.84 5.72
C TYR A 27 13.70 -10.29 4.66
N LYS A 28 13.20 -10.90 3.59
CA LYS A 28 13.95 -11.26 2.39
C LYS A 28 13.20 -10.78 1.16
N SER A 29 13.87 -9.97 0.33
CA SER A 29 13.34 -9.56 -0.97
C SER A 29 13.23 -10.77 -1.89
N LEU A 30 12.03 -11.00 -2.44
CA LEU A 30 11.78 -12.02 -3.47
C LEU A 30 11.71 -11.42 -4.88
N GLY A 31 11.69 -10.09 -5.01
CA GLY A 31 11.75 -9.39 -6.29
C GLY A 31 10.46 -8.66 -6.63
N VAL A 32 10.31 -8.32 -7.91
CA VAL A 32 9.11 -7.65 -8.42
C VAL A 32 7.96 -8.64 -8.54
N GLY A 33 6.75 -8.18 -8.22
CA GLY A 33 5.52 -8.92 -8.42
C GLY A 33 4.47 -8.07 -9.14
N MET A 34 3.49 -8.74 -9.76
CA MET A 34 2.33 -8.11 -10.35
C MET A 34 1.05 -8.82 -9.91
N THR A 35 0.02 -8.09 -9.49
CA THR A 35 -1.25 -8.70 -9.12
C THR A 35 -1.85 -9.49 -10.30
N THR A 36 -2.39 -10.68 -10.02
CA THR A 36 -3.02 -11.50 -11.07
C THR A 36 -4.32 -10.87 -11.58
N LYS A 37 -5.08 -10.26 -10.67
CA LYS A 37 -6.30 -9.49 -10.93
C LYS A 37 -6.02 -8.00 -11.02
N LYS A 38 -6.96 -7.26 -11.62
CA LYS A 38 -6.93 -5.80 -11.64
C LYS A 38 -7.48 -5.22 -10.34
N TYR A 39 -6.87 -4.15 -9.86
CA TYR A 39 -7.35 -3.35 -8.73
C TYR A 39 -7.24 -1.84 -9.05
N PRO A 40 -8.12 -1.00 -8.49
CA PRO A 40 -7.90 0.43 -8.45
C PRO A 40 -6.77 0.74 -7.46
N LEU A 41 -5.66 1.27 -7.98
CA LEU A 41 -4.64 1.95 -7.18
C LEU A 41 -4.81 3.45 -7.40
N VAL A 42 -5.15 4.19 -6.35
CA VAL A 42 -5.40 5.64 -6.41
C VAL A 42 -4.43 6.38 -5.50
N ILE A 43 -4.14 7.64 -5.83
CA ILE A 43 -3.41 8.56 -4.95
C ILE A 43 -4.43 9.55 -4.39
N ALA A 44 -4.58 9.58 -3.06
CA ALA A 44 -5.60 10.41 -2.42
C ALA A 44 -5.10 11.02 -1.10
N SER A 45 -6.02 11.72 -0.41
CA SER A 45 -5.76 12.53 0.80
C SER A 45 -4.88 13.77 0.52
N LYS A 46 -4.83 14.70 1.48
CA LYS A 46 -3.90 15.85 1.42
C LYS A 46 -2.42 15.41 1.41
N PHE A 47 -2.15 14.14 1.73
CA PHE A 47 -0.80 13.61 1.87
C PHE A 47 -0.34 12.76 0.68
N ASN A 48 -1.15 12.67 -0.39
CA ASN A 48 -0.82 11.92 -1.61
C ASN A 48 -0.41 10.46 -1.31
N ILE A 49 -1.21 9.80 -0.47
CA ILE A 49 -0.99 8.42 -0.06
C ILE A 49 -1.55 7.50 -1.17
N PRO A 50 -0.81 6.46 -1.60
CA PRO A 50 -1.35 5.43 -2.47
C PRO A 50 -2.30 4.49 -1.71
N PHE A 51 -3.45 4.19 -2.29
CA PHE A 51 -4.44 3.27 -1.76
C PHE A 51 -4.84 2.24 -2.81
N MET A 52 -4.67 0.95 -2.53
CA MET A 52 -5.30 -0.11 -3.32
C MET A 52 -6.69 -0.43 -2.76
N LEU A 53 -7.71 -0.33 -3.61
CA LEU A 53 -9.11 -0.55 -3.24
C LEU A 53 -9.51 -2.01 -3.56
N PRO A 54 -10.30 -2.68 -2.71
CA PRO A 54 -10.68 -4.09 -2.87
C PRO A 54 -11.80 -4.29 -3.92
N VAL A 55 -11.64 -3.70 -5.11
CA VAL A 55 -12.60 -3.80 -6.23
C VAL A 55 -11.94 -4.55 -7.38
N GLU A 56 -11.95 -5.88 -7.26
CA GLU A 56 -11.34 -6.75 -8.27
C GLU A 56 -11.93 -6.53 -9.66
N GLY A 57 -11.08 -6.64 -10.69
CA GLY A 57 -11.47 -6.48 -12.09
C GLY A 57 -11.51 -5.03 -12.58
N THR A 58 -11.42 -4.05 -11.68
CA THR A 58 -11.36 -2.62 -11.98
C THR A 58 -9.92 -2.10 -11.91
N GLY A 59 -9.56 -1.07 -12.67
CA GLY A 59 -8.21 -0.50 -12.66
C GLY A 59 -7.20 -1.32 -13.45
N ASN A 60 -6.02 -1.55 -12.85
CA ASN A 60 -4.86 -2.14 -13.51
C ASN A 60 -4.35 -3.36 -12.74
N LYS A 61 -3.55 -4.19 -13.41
CA LYS A 61 -2.67 -5.10 -12.66
C LYS A 61 -1.59 -4.25 -12.01
N ILE A 62 -1.41 -4.41 -10.71
CA ILE A 62 -0.54 -3.54 -9.93
C ILE A 62 0.84 -4.16 -9.80
N LYS A 63 1.85 -3.41 -10.22
CA LYS A 63 3.27 -3.74 -10.04
C LYS A 63 3.70 -3.32 -8.64
N GLY A 64 4.43 -4.20 -7.97
CA GLY A 64 4.94 -3.98 -6.63
C GLY A 64 6.15 -4.87 -6.34
N GLU A 65 6.47 -5.03 -5.07
CA GLU A 65 7.56 -5.88 -4.59
C GLU A 65 7.03 -6.96 -3.66
N VAL A 66 7.63 -8.15 -3.72
CA VAL A 66 7.30 -9.28 -2.86
C VAL A 66 8.43 -9.49 -1.85
N TYR A 67 8.04 -9.62 -0.59
CA TYR A 67 8.95 -9.89 0.52
C TYR A 67 8.49 -11.13 1.27
N GLU A 68 9.43 -12.01 1.61
CA GLU A 68 9.22 -12.99 2.67
C GLU A 68 9.58 -12.35 4.00
N VAL A 69 8.67 -12.43 4.97
CA VAL A 69 8.79 -11.82 6.30
C VAL A 69 8.55 -12.86 7.38
N ASP A 70 9.23 -12.74 8.52
CA ASP A 70 8.90 -13.51 9.71
C ASP A 70 7.65 -12.94 10.43
N ASP A 71 7.17 -13.64 11.45
CA ASP A 71 5.97 -13.24 12.18
C ASP A 71 6.18 -11.91 12.92
N ARG A 72 7.40 -11.61 13.35
CA ARG A 72 7.73 -10.36 14.04
C ARG A 72 7.68 -9.16 13.10
N MET A 73 8.27 -9.27 11.91
CA MET A 73 8.14 -8.27 10.86
C MET A 73 6.67 -8.11 10.44
N LEU A 74 5.92 -9.22 10.40
CA LEU A 74 4.51 -9.18 10.05
C LEU A 74 3.66 -8.35 11.02
N GLU A 75 3.92 -8.48 12.33
CA GLU A 75 3.31 -7.65 13.38
C GLU A 75 3.66 -6.16 13.19
N VAL A 76 4.93 -5.86 12.91
CA VAL A 76 5.38 -4.48 12.70
C VAL A 76 4.68 -3.85 11.49
N LEU A 77 4.53 -4.60 10.39
CA LEU A 77 3.78 -4.13 9.22
C LEU A 77 2.29 -3.90 9.54
N ASP A 78 1.68 -4.76 10.35
CA ASP A 78 0.29 -4.57 10.78
C ASP A 78 0.13 -3.29 11.59
N GLU A 79 1.06 -2.99 12.49
CA GLU A 79 1.06 -1.74 13.26
C GLU A 79 1.25 -0.51 12.36
N LEU A 80 2.25 -0.54 11.47
CA LEU A 80 2.54 0.55 10.52
C LEU A 80 1.34 0.88 9.62
N GLU A 81 0.65 -0.15 9.13
CA GLU A 81 -0.52 -0.02 8.25
C GLU A 81 -1.83 0.12 9.05
N ARG A 82 -1.74 0.12 10.39
CA ARG A 82 -2.86 0.24 11.34
C ARG A 82 -3.95 -0.82 11.07
N HIS A 83 -3.53 -2.03 10.76
CA HIS A 83 -4.39 -3.19 10.58
C HIS A 83 -5.13 -3.55 11.88
N PRO A 84 -6.42 -3.96 11.84
CA PRO A 84 -7.34 -3.99 10.69
C PRO A 84 -8.17 -2.70 10.53
N THR A 85 -7.81 -1.61 11.23
CA THR A 85 -8.64 -0.40 11.33
C THR A 85 -8.52 0.52 10.12
N PHE A 86 -7.29 0.81 9.66
CA PHE A 86 -7.06 1.68 8.50
C PHE A 86 -6.92 0.85 7.22
N TYR A 87 -5.92 -0.03 7.12
CA TYR A 87 -5.89 -1.06 6.10
C TYR A 87 -6.35 -2.41 6.65
N ARG A 88 -6.81 -3.29 5.76
CA ARG A 88 -7.00 -4.71 6.08
C ARG A 88 -6.05 -5.54 5.23
N ARG A 89 -5.31 -6.44 5.85
CA ARG A 89 -4.44 -7.37 5.15
C ARG A 89 -5.28 -8.51 4.58
N GLU A 90 -5.21 -8.70 3.27
CA GLU A 90 -5.87 -9.79 2.55
C GLU A 90 -4.84 -10.62 1.81
N MET A 91 -5.09 -11.92 1.67
CA MET A 91 -4.27 -12.78 0.82
C MET A 91 -4.71 -12.60 -0.63
N ILE A 92 -3.78 -12.14 -1.48
CA ILE A 92 -4.02 -11.98 -2.92
C ILE A 92 -2.97 -12.75 -3.74
N PRO A 93 -3.36 -13.34 -4.89
CA PRO A 93 -2.42 -14.00 -5.78
C PRO A 93 -1.61 -12.96 -6.59
N VAL A 94 -0.29 -13.08 -6.51
CA VAL A 94 0.70 -12.23 -7.20
C VAL A 94 1.58 -13.09 -8.10
N THR A 95 1.76 -12.66 -9.34
CA THR A 95 2.68 -13.27 -10.29
C THR A 95 4.07 -12.67 -10.10
N SER A 96 5.06 -13.53 -9.80
CA SER A 96 6.48 -13.17 -9.70
C SER A 96 7.13 -13.04 -11.08
N GLU A 97 8.35 -12.51 -11.15
CA GLU A 97 9.10 -12.35 -12.41
C GLU A 97 9.36 -13.68 -13.15
N ASP A 98 9.48 -14.80 -12.42
CA ASP A 98 9.65 -16.14 -13.00
C ASP A 98 8.34 -16.74 -13.55
N GLY A 99 7.23 -16.00 -13.48
CA GLY A 99 5.90 -16.43 -13.91
C GLY A 99 5.14 -17.29 -12.90
N SER A 100 5.76 -17.67 -11.78
CA SER A 100 5.07 -18.36 -10.70
C SER A 100 4.04 -17.44 -10.03
N THR A 101 2.94 -18.03 -9.53
CA THR A 101 1.96 -17.28 -8.74
C THR A 101 2.09 -17.71 -7.28
N VAL A 102 2.18 -16.72 -6.40
CA VAL A 102 2.27 -16.90 -4.95
C VAL A 102 1.20 -16.06 -4.26
N ASP A 103 0.58 -16.61 -3.22
CA ASP A 103 -0.32 -15.84 -2.37
C ASP A 103 0.48 -14.97 -1.42
N CYS A 104 0.17 -13.67 -1.41
CA CYS A 104 0.83 -12.66 -0.61
C CYS A 104 -0.20 -11.91 0.23
N GLY A 105 0.15 -11.58 1.48
CA GLY A 105 -0.59 -10.58 2.24
C GLY A 105 -0.43 -9.21 1.59
N CYS A 106 -1.53 -8.49 1.39
CA CYS A 106 -1.56 -7.15 0.81
C CYS A 106 -2.51 -6.26 1.64
N TYR A 107 -2.08 -5.05 1.94
CA TYR A 107 -2.87 -4.09 2.72
C TYR A 107 -3.83 -3.32 1.81
N LEU A 108 -5.13 -3.57 1.94
CA LEU A 108 -6.18 -2.96 1.11
C LEU A 108 -7.05 -1.99 1.93
N LEU A 109 -7.48 -0.89 1.30
CA LEU A 109 -8.31 0.11 1.97
C LEU A 109 -9.79 -0.30 1.90
N PHE A 110 -10.30 -0.89 2.98
CA PHE A 110 -11.73 -1.20 3.13
C PHE A 110 -12.54 -0.04 3.71
N ASN A 111 -13.86 -0.07 3.45
CA ASN A 111 -14.80 1.00 3.82
C ASN A 111 -14.38 2.36 3.26
N PHE A 112 -13.87 2.36 2.01
CA PHE A 112 -13.42 3.56 1.34
C PHE A 112 -14.61 4.37 0.81
N ARG A 113 -14.43 5.68 0.64
CA ARG A 113 -15.44 6.54 0.01
C ARG A 113 -15.52 6.27 -1.49
N GLU A 114 -16.72 6.09 -2.02
CA GLU A 114 -16.90 5.74 -3.44
C GLU A 114 -16.34 6.77 -4.42
N ASP A 115 -16.21 8.04 -4.02
CA ASP A 115 -15.62 9.07 -4.88
C ASP A 115 -14.13 8.84 -5.19
N LEU A 116 -13.43 8.00 -4.41
CA LEU A 116 -12.09 7.57 -4.75
C LEU A 116 -12.02 6.80 -6.07
N LEU A 117 -13.11 6.13 -6.49
CA LEU A 117 -13.17 5.44 -7.79
C LEU A 117 -13.23 6.39 -8.98
N LYS A 118 -13.38 7.70 -8.75
CA LYS A 118 -13.34 8.74 -9.79
C LYS A 118 -11.93 9.29 -10.01
N LEU A 119 -10.97 8.92 -9.16
CA LEU A 119 -9.57 9.32 -9.28
C LEU A 119 -8.86 8.52 -10.38
N PRO A 120 -7.72 9.02 -10.90
CA PRO A 120 -6.89 8.24 -11.82
C PRO A 120 -6.44 6.92 -11.19
N PHE A 121 -6.44 5.85 -12.00
CA PHE A 121 -5.94 4.54 -11.61
C PHE A 121 -4.52 4.34 -12.14
N TYR A 122 -3.61 4.03 -11.22
CA TYR A 122 -2.21 3.77 -11.50
C TYR A 122 -1.96 2.26 -11.59
N ASP A 123 -0.91 1.85 -12.29
CA ASP A 123 -0.43 0.46 -12.36
C ASP A 123 0.83 0.25 -11.49
N THR A 124 1.52 1.32 -11.14
CA THR A 124 2.64 1.36 -10.19
C THR A 124 2.58 2.67 -9.42
N TYR A 125 3.13 2.69 -8.21
CA TYR A 125 3.31 3.91 -7.43
C TYR A 125 4.76 4.39 -7.53
N ASP A 126 4.93 5.70 -7.69
CA ASP A 126 6.19 6.39 -7.44
C ASP A 126 5.87 7.78 -6.90
N SER A 127 6.32 8.12 -5.68
CA SER A 127 6.10 9.46 -5.13
C SER A 127 6.55 10.58 -6.07
N ASN A 128 7.62 10.38 -6.85
CA ASN A 128 8.11 11.38 -7.80
C ASN A 128 7.73 11.06 -9.26
N GLY A 129 6.67 10.27 -9.45
CA GLY A 129 6.14 9.89 -10.75
C GLY A 129 5.52 11.06 -11.51
N SER A 130 5.12 10.80 -12.76
CA SER A 130 4.57 11.80 -13.70
C SER A 130 3.20 12.39 -13.31
N HIS A 131 2.66 12.01 -12.16
CA HIS A 131 1.38 12.52 -11.66
C HIS A 131 1.52 13.82 -10.86
N ASP A 132 2.73 14.31 -10.58
CA ASP A 132 2.99 15.56 -9.83
C ASP A 132 2.34 15.59 -8.43
N LEU A 133 2.22 14.42 -7.79
CA LEU A 133 1.61 14.23 -6.47
C LEU A 133 2.61 13.59 -5.50
N PRO A 134 3.64 14.32 -5.05
CA PRO A 134 4.62 13.80 -4.11
C PRO A 134 3.99 13.50 -2.75
N TYR A 135 4.35 12.36 -2.17
CA TYR A 135 3.95 11.98 -0.82
C TYR A 135 4.35 13.04 0.20
N VAL A 136 3.47 13.30 1.15
CA VAL A 136 3.75 14.20 2.28
C VAL A 136 4.08 13.38 3.52
N PRO A 137 5.37 13.36 3.95
CA PRO A 137 5.81 12.63 5.14
C PRO A 137 5.08 13.07 6.39
N SER A 138 4.88 12.14 7.33
CA SER A 138 4.22 12.43 8.62
C SER A 138 4.87 13.57 9.39
N SER A 139 6.20 13.70 9.32
CA SER A 139 6.98 14.79 9.95
C SER A 139 6.71 16.18 9.36
N SER A 140 6.22 16.26 8.12
CA SER A 140 5.93 17.51 7.41
C SER A 140 4.44 17.89 7.46
N ARG A 141 3.60 17.10 8.12
CA ARG A 141 2.16 17.37 8.23
C ARG A 141 1.95 18.42 9.32
N ASP A 142 1.47 19.60 8.92
CA ASP A 142 1.06 20.64 9.87
C ASP A 142 0.10 20.06 10.92
N VAL A 143 0.53 20.07 12.18
CA VAL A 143 -0.22 19.54 13.34
C VAL A 143 -1.46 20.40 13.66
N GLY A 144 -1.66 21.51 12.94
CA GLY A 144 -2.56 22.61 13.31
C GLY A 144 -3.98 22.63 12.71
N LYS A 145 -4.52 21.58 12.07
CA LYS A 145 -5.92 21.62 11.58
C LYS A 145 -6.65 20.29 11.74
N ASN A 146 -7.98 20.40 11.89
CA ASN A 146 -9.04 19.37 11.95
C ASN A 146 -9.06 18.32 10.81
N TYR A 147 -7.94 18.05 10.14
CA TYR A 147 -7.84 17.08 9.07
C TYR A 147 -7.81 15.66 9.64
N ASN A 148 -8.92 14.95 9.49
CA ASN A 148 -8.99 13.55 9.83
C ASN A 148 -8.77 12.71 8.58
N LEU A 149 -7.58 12.09 8.49
CA LEU A 149 -7.19 11.22 7.38
C LEU A 149 -8.21 10.11 7.14
N ILE A 150 -8.77 9.50 8.19
CA ILE A 150 -9.77 8.44 8.07
C ILE A 150 -10.99 8.97 7.31
N SER A 151 -11.62 10.05 7.79
CA SER A 151 -12.80 10.64 7.12
C SER A 151 -12.53 11.18 5.71
N SER A 152 -11.26 11.43 5.37
CA SER A 152 -10.89 11.91 4.03
C SER A 152 -10.91 10.80 2.97
N VAL A 153 -10.80 9.54 3.36
CA VAL A 153 -10.73 8.39 2.43
C VAL A 153 -11.69 7.25 2.77
N LYS A 154 -12.26 7.20 3.97
CA LYS A 154 -13.22 6.20 4.42
C LYS A 154 -14.59 6.79 4.71
N ASN A 155 -15.64 5.98 4.55
CA ASN A 155 -16.96 6.33 5.07
C ASN A 155 -16.87 6.31 6.60
N VAL A 156 -17.34 7.38 7.23
CA VAL A 156 -17.46 7.49 8.68
C VAL A 156 -18.94 7.47 9.02
N ASP A 157 -19.31 6.63 9.97
CA ASP A 157 -20.66 6.55 10.53
C ASP A 157 -21.00 7.78 11.39
#